data_AF-A0A1X9NCE7-F1
#
_entry.id   AF-A0A1X9NCE7-F1
#
_cell.length_a   1.000
_cell.length_b   1.000
_cell.length_c   1.000
_cell.angle_alpha   90.00
_cell.angle_beta   90.00
_cell.angle_gamma   90.00
#
_symmetry.space_group_name_H-M   'P 1'
#
loop_
_entity.id
_entity.type
_entity.pdbx_description
1 polymer ?
#
loop_
_entity_poly.entity_id
_entity_poly.type
_entity_poly.pdbx_seq_one_letter_code
_entity_poly.pdbx_strand_id
1 'polypeptide(L)'
;MLANWMVFPEYMALGALGAASIEYLKNYELKNNRTALTYRRIIASLVYRFKFLLFLLASGFIAWALNENNPNATVWQIVISGAGANALANKGIEASLSRQELTAGAEDDQPPGLSAERPHPYRITLRDLF
;
A
#
# COMPACT_ATOMS: atom_id res chain seq x y z
N MET A 1 -1.57 32.73 -15.12
CA MET A 1 -2.24 32.88 -13.81
C MET A 1 -1.16 32.77 -12.74
N LEU A 2 -1.15 33.66 -11.75
CA LEU A 2 -0.23 33.54 -10.62
C LEU A 2 -0.81 32.48 -9.68
N ALA A 3 0.01 31.49 -9.29
CA ALA A 3 -0.40 30.46 -8.35
C ALA A 3 -0.87 31.10 -7.03
N ASN A 4 -2.01 30.65 -6.51
CA ASN A 4 -2.58 31.19 -5.29
C ASN A 4 -1.92 30.53 -4.07
N TRP A 5 -0.78 31.08 -3.68
CA TRP A 5 0.00 30.56 -2.55
C TRP A 5 -0.68 30.76 -1.19
N MET A 6 -1.72 31.60 -1.08
CA MET A 6 -2.43 31.81 0.18
C MET A 6 -3.25 30.59 0.60
N VAL A 7 -3.83 29.86 -0.37
CA VAL A 7 -4.63 28.64 -0.11
C VAL A 7 -3.79 27.36 -0.04
N PHE A 8 -2.49 27.47 -0.34
CA PHE A 8 -1.58 26.31 -0.39
C PHE A 8 -1.56 25.50 0.91
N PRO A 9 -1.34 26.08 2.11
CA PRO A 9 -1.26 25.29 3.33
C PRO A 9 -2.57 24.57 3.67
N GLU A 10 -3.70 25.21 3.41
CA GLU A 10 -5.02 24.65 3.67
C GLU A 10 -5.29 23.45 2.75
N TYR A 11 -5.05 23.59 1.44
CA TYR A 11 -5.31 22.52 0.49
C TYR A 11 -4.31 21.37 0.65
N MET A 12 -3.06 21.68 0.99
CA MET A 12 -2.05 20.69 1.37
C MET A 12 -2.52 19.86 2.57
N ALA A 13 -2.99 20.51 3.63
CA ALA A 13 -3.45 19.82 4.84
C ALA A 13 -4.70 18.97 4.56
N LEU A 14 -5.69 19.50 3.85
CA LEU A 14 -6.92 18.78 3.50
C LEU A 14 -6.64 17.58 2.58
N GLY A 15 -5.77 17.75 1.58
CA GLY A 15 -5.36 16.67 0.70
C GLY A 15 -4.53 15.59 1.42
N ALA A 16 -3.68 16.00 2.37
CA ALA A 16 -2.95 15.07 3.22
C ALA A 16 -3.89 14.29 4.14
N LEU A 17 -4.91 14.92 4.73
CA LEU A 17 -5.94 14.24 5.52
C LEU A 17 -6.71 13.20 4.70
N GLY A 18 -7.05 13.53 3.45
CA GLY A 18 -7.63 12.59 2.49
C GLY A 18 -6.75 11.34 2.32
N ALA A 19 -5.47 11.51 2.00
CA ALA A 19 -4.55 10.37 1.88
C ALA A 19 -4.35 9.60 3.20
N ALA A 20 -4.26 10.30 4.33
CA ALA A 20 -4.09 9.69 5.65
C ALA A 20 -5.27 8.76 5.99
N SER A 21 -6.50 9.18 5.69
CA SER A 21 -7.70 8.36 5.93
C SER A 21 -7.71 7.05 5.14
N ILE A 22 -7.28 7.09 3.88
CA ILE A 22 -7.16 5.89 3.03
C ILE A 22 -6.06 4.96 3.55
N GLU A 23 -4.90 5.51 3.93
CA GLU A 23 -3.82 4.71 4.49
C GLU A 23 -4.21 4.10 5.84
N TYR A 24 -4.96 4.83 6.67
CA TYR A 24 -5.49 4.32 7.94
C TYR A 24 -6.43 3.13 7.71
N LEU A 25 -7.30 3.20 6.71
CA LEU A 25 -8.18 2.09 6.34
C LEU A 25 -7.37 0.87 5.87
N LYS A 26 -6.34 1.07 5.05
CA LYS A 26 -5.41 -0.01 4.63
C LYS A 26 -4.68 -0.64 5.80
N ASN A 27 -4.22 0.17 6.76
CA ASN A 27 -3.59 -0.35 7.97
C ASN A 27 -4.56 -1.18 8.82
N TYR A 28 -5.83 -0.78 8.87
CA TYR A 28 -6.87 -1.56 9.53
C TYR A 28 -7.09 -2.93 8.86
N GLU A 29 -7.11 -2.99 7.53
CA GLU A 29 -7.21 -4.26 6.79
C GLU A 29 -5.97 -5.14 6.98
N LEU A 30 -4.76 -4.56 6.93
CA LEU A 30 -3.50 -5.26 7.16
C LEU A 30 -3.42 -5.87 8.55
N LYS A 31 -4.00 -5.20 9.56
CA LYS A 31 -4.06 -5.70 10.93
C LYS A 31 -4.86 -7.01 11.03
N ASN A 32 -5.91 -7.17 10.23
CA ASN A 32 -6.74 -8.40 10.23
C ASN A 32 -6.15 -9.53 9.38
N ASN A 33 -5.38 -9.20 8.33
CA ASN A 33 -4.90 -10.18 7.35
C ASN A 33 -3.49 -10.72 7.59
N ARG A 34 -2.74 -10.22 8.59
CA ARG A 34 -1.35 -10.62 8.86
C ARG A 34 -1.15 -11.00 10.33
N THR A 35 -0.15 -11.83 10.59
CA THR A 35 0.29 -12.12 11.96
C THR A 35 0.71 -10.83 12.67
N ALA A 36 0.35 -10.70 13.95
CA ALA A 36 0.55 -9.47 14.72
C ALA A 36 2.04 -9.02 14.79
N LEU A 37 2.97 -9.98 14.72
CA LEU A 37 4.42 -9.72 14.70
C LEU A 37 4.86 -9.05 13.40
N THR A 38 4.42 -9.57 12.24
CA THR A 38 4.78 -9.02 10.93
C THR A 38 4.20 -7.63 10.74
N TYR A 39 2.96 -7.41 11.17
CA TYR A 39 2.32 -6.08 11.16
C TYR A 39 3.12 -5.04 11.95
N ARG A 40 3.52 -5.37 13.18
CA ARG A 40 4.34 -4.47 14.03
C ARG A 40 5.68 -4.14 13.39
N ARG A 41 6.36 -5.13 12.77
CA ARG A 41 7.64 -4.92 12.10
C ARG A 41 7.51 -3.99 10.90
N ILE A 42 6.43 -4.11 10.12
CA ILE A 42 6.17 -3.25 8.95
C ILE A 42 5.92 -1.80 9.39
N ILE A 43 5.06 -1.56 10.38
CA ILE A 43 4.74 -0.19 10.83
C ILE A 43 5.91 0.48 11.55
N ALA A 44 6.73 -0.30 12.24
CA ALA A 44 7.96 0.20 12.86
C ALA A 44 9.06 0.50 11.82
N SER A 45 8.95 -0.01 10.58
CA SER A 45 9.96 0.18 9.55
C SER A 45 10.08 1.66 9.16
N LEU A 46 11.32 2.15 9.16
CA LEU A 46 11.66 3.51 8.76
C LEU A 46 11.28 3.76 7.29
N VAL A 47 11.41 2.74 6.44
CA VAL A 47 11.02 2.78 5.03
C VAL A 47 9.51 3.02 4.89
N TYR A 48 8.69 2.34 5.70
CA TYR A 48 7.24 2.53 5.68
C TYR A 48 6.86 3.96 6.08
N ARG A 49 7.47 4.49 7.14
CA ARG A 49 7.20 5.86 7.62
C ARG A 49 7.61 6.92 6.61
N PHE A 50 8.78 6.75 5.98
CA PHE A 50 9.25 7.68 4.95
C PHE A 50 8.35 7.65 3.72
N LYS A 51 7.98 6.45 3.25
CA LYS A 51 7.01 6.26 2.18
C LYS A 51 5.69 6.96 2.51
N PHE A 52 5.14 6.73 3.70
CA PHE A 52 3.90 7.34 4.15
C PHE A 52 3.96 8.87 4.15
N LEU A 53 5.04 9.46 4.69
CA LEU A 53 5.21 10.90 4.73
C LEU A 53 5.34 11.51 3.33
N LEU A 54 6.10 10.87 2.43
CA LEU A 54 6.20 11.28 1.04
C LEU A 54 4.82 11.25 0.34
N PHE A 55 4.02 10.23 0.62
CA PHE A 55 2.66 10.12 0.09
C PHE A 55 1.73 11.21 0.60
N LEU A 56 1.78 11.56 1.88
CA LEU A 56 0.99 12.65 2.44
C LEU A 56 1.31 13.98 1.77
N LEU A 57 2.61 14.28 1.61
CA LEU A 57 3.06 15.51 0.96
C LEU A 57 2.67 15.55 -0.51
N ALA A 58 2.87 14.45 -1.24
CA ALA A 58 2.50 14.36 -2.66
C ALA A 58 0.98 14.50 -2.85
N SER A 59 0.18 13.85 -1.99
CA SER A 59 -1.28 13.95 -2.02
C SER A 59 -1.77 15.37 -1.74
N GLY A 60 -1.24 16.02 -0.70
CA GLY A 60 -1.54 17.42 -0.40
C GLY A 60 -1.20 18.34 -1.57
N PHE A 61 -0.05 18.10 -2.21
CA PHE A 61 0.41 18.91 -3.34
C PHE A 61 -0.50 18.74 -4.55
N ILE A 62 -0.90 17.51 -4.86
CA ILE A 62 -1.82 17.22 -5.96
C ILE A 62 -3.20 17.85 -5.67
N ALA A 63 -3.69 17.74 -4.44
CA ALA A 63 -4.97 18.34 -4.05
C ALA A 63 -4.94 19.87 -4.21
N TRP A 64 -3.84 20.52 -3.83
CA TRP A 64 -3.64 21.94 -4.10
C TRP A 64 -3.59 22.25 -5.60
N ALA A 65 -2.74 21.55 -6.37
CA ALA A 65 -2.55 21.80 -7.80
C ALA A 65 -3.85 21.59 -8.62
N LEU A 66 -4.72 20.66 -8.21
CA LEU A 66 -5.99 20.42 -8.88
C LEU A 66 -7.07 21.46 -8.56
N ASN A 67 -7.00 22.09 -7.38
CA ASN A 67 -8.06 22.97 -6.89
C ASN A 67 -7.66 24.45 -6.83
N GLU A 68 -6.40 24.82 -7.00
CA GLU A 68 -5.92 26.21 -6.85
C GLU A 68 -6.62 27.23 -7.78
N ASN A 69 -7.12 26.77 -8.93
CA ASN A 69 -7.82 27.60 -9.92
C ASN A 69 -9.35 27.55 -9.76
N ASN A 70 -9.87 26.82 -8.77
CA ASN A 70 -11.29 26.68 -8.52
C ASN A 70 -11.69 27.39 -7.21
N PRO A 71 -12.18 28.65 -7.28
CA PRO A 71 -12.57 29.41 -6.09
C PRO A 71 -13.79 28.82 -5.37
N ASN A 72 -14.52 27.90 -6.00
CA ASN A 72 -15.69 27.22 -5.43
C ASN A 72 -15.37 25.79 -5.00
N ALA A 73 -14.09 25.41 -4.90
CA ALA A 73 -13.71 24.09 -4.45
C ALA A 73 -14.21 23.86 -3.02
N THR A 74 -15.09 22.87 -2.86
CA THR A 74 -15.58 22.47 -1.53
C THR A 74 -14.52 21.66 -0.80
N VAL A 75 -14.52 21.71 0.53
CA VAL A 75 -13.61 20.93 1.39
C VAL A 75 -13.62 19.44 1.00
N TRP A 76 -14.79 18.88 0.71
CA TRP A 76 -14.93 17.48 0.30
C TRP A 76 -14.24 17.17 -1.02
N GLN A 77 -14.28 18.07 -2.01
CA GLN A 77 -13.59 17.87 -3.28
C GLN A 77 -12.06 17.83 -3.09
N ILE A 78 -11.53 18.70 -2.23
CA ILE A 78 -10.09 18.73 -1.93
C ILE A 78 -9.66 17.44 -1.24
N VAL A 79 -10.41 17.00 -0.22
CA VAL A 79 -10.15 15.74 0.49
C VAL A 79 -10.21 14.53 -0.44
N ILE A 80 -11.25 14.44 -1.28
CA ILE A 80 -11.42 13.35 -2.26
C ILE A 80 -10.28 13.37 -3.29
N SER A 81 -9.85 14.56 -3.75
CA SER A 81 -8.75 14.66 -4.71
C SER A 81 -7.43 14.12 -4.15
N GLY A 82 -7.13 14.40 -2.87
CA GLY A 82 -5.99 13.81 -2.18
C GLY A 82 -6.13 12.30 -1.98
N ALA A 83 -7.29 11.83 -1.52
CA ALA A 83 -7.58 10.40 -1.38
C ALA A 83 -7.43 9.65 -2.71
N GLY A 84 -7.94 10.21 -3.81
CA GLY A 84 -7.85 9.66 -5.16
C GLY A 84 -6.42 9.62 -5.69
N ALA A 85 -5.63 10.66 -5.45
CA ALA A 85 -4.21 10.69 -5.81
C ALA A 85 -3.44 9.53 -5.14
N ASN A 86 -3.70 9.27 -3.86
CA ASN A 86 -3.10 8.15 -3.13
C ASN A 86 -3.53 6.78 -3.72
N ALA A 87 -4.81 6.61 -4.05
CA ALA A 87 -5.31 5.38 -4.65
C ALA A 87 -4.66 5.09 -6.01
N LEU A 88 -4.58 6.10 -6.88
CA LEU A 88 -3.96 5.99 -8.21
C LEU A 88 -2.46 5.67 -8.12
N ALA A 89 -1.73 6.35 -7.23
CA ALA A 89 -0.31 6.12 -7.09
C ALA A 89 0.00 4.70 -6.59
N ASN A 90 -0.79 4.18 -5.64
CA ASN A 90 -0.65 2.78 -5.20
C ASN A 90 -0.97 1.79 -6.32
N LYS A 91 -2.01 2.04 -7.12
CA LYS A 91 -2.34 1.19 -8.29
C LYS A 91 -1.26 1.23 -9.35
N GLY A 92 -0.60 2.37 -9.55
CA GLY A 92 0.56 2.50 -10.43
C GLY A 92 1.74 1.64 -9.97
N ILE A 93 2.03 1.64 -8.66
CA ILE A 93 3.06 0.79 -8.07
C ILE A 93 2.70 -0.69 -8.21
N GLU A 94 1.45 -1.07 -7.88
CA GLU A 94 0.97 -2.45 -8.05
C GLU A 94 1.08 -2.92 -9.50
N ALA A 95 0.71 -2.08 -10.47
CA ALA A 95 0.83 -2.38 -11.90
C ALA A 95 2.28 -2.47 -12.37
N SER A 96 3.20 -1.75 -11.73
CA SER A 96 4.63 -1.86 -12.01
C SER A 96 5.22 -3.15 -11.43
N LEU A 97 4.82 -3.53 -10.22
CA LEU A 97 5.30 -4.73 -9.53
C LEU A 97 4.71 -6.01 -10.13
N SER A 98 3.48 -5.99 -10.65
CA SER A 98 2.87 -7.16 -11.30
C SER A 98 3.59 -7.60 -12.58
N ARG A 99 4.40 -6.71 -13.17
CA ARG A 99 5.27 -7.02 -14.32
C ARG A 99 6.64 -7.56 -13.92
N GLN A 100 7.00 -7.49 -12.65
CA GLN A 100 8.23 -8.06 -12.12
C GLN A 100 7.90 -9.46 -11.61
N GLU A 101 8.59 -10.49 -12.11
CA GLU A 101 8.55 -11.84 -11.54
C GLU A 101 9.17 -11.80 -10.14
N LEU A 102 8.38 -11.40 -9.15
CA LEU A 102 8.78 -11.43 -7.75
C LEU A 102 8.75 -12.89 -7.29
N THR A 103 9.92 -13.50 -7.17
CA THR A 103 10.08 -14.76 -6.44
C THR A 103 9.71 -14.47 -4.98
N ALA A 104 8.51 -14.88 -4.55
CA ALA A 104 8.12 -14.79 -3.16
C ALA A 104 9.14 -15.56 -2.33
N GLY A 105 9.75 -14.88 -1.34
CA GLY A 105 10.64 -15.53 -0.39
C GLY A 105 9.90 -16.70 0.28
N ALA A 106 10.46 -17.90 0.14
CA ALA A 106 9.96 -19.10 0.79
C ALA A 106 10.30 -19.04 2.28
N GLU A 107 9.52 -18.32 3.08
CA GLU A 107 9.57 -18.37 4.55
C GLU A 107 8.37 -17.61 5.12
N ASP A 108 7.29 -18.32 5.48
CA ASP A 108 6.40 -18.02 6.63
C ASP A 108 5.12 -18.86 6.67
N ASP A 109 4.81 -19.69 5.67
CA ASP A 109 3.65 -20.60 5.69
C ASP A 109 4.01 -22.03 6.15
N GLN A 110 4.82 -22.17 7.20
CA GLN A 110 4.93 -23.45 7.91
C GLN A 110 4.05 -23.41 9.16
N PRO A 111 2.88 -24.09 9.18
CA PRO A 111 2.12 -24.23 10.41
C PRO A 111 2.99 -24.96 11.45
N PRO A 112 2.97 -24.56 12.73
CA PRO A 112 3.76 -25.19 13.76
C PRO A 112 3.21 -26.60 14.00
N GLY A 113 3.82 -27.60 13.35
CA GLY A 113 3.43 -29.01 13.52
C GLY A 113 3.74 -29.96 12.37
N LEU A 114 4.20 -29.48 11.20
CA LEU A 114 4.47 -30.36 10.05
C LEU A 114 5.88 -30.17 9.49
N SER A 115 6.85 -30.78 10.16
CA SER A 115 8.07 -31.30 9.51
C SER A 115 8.05 -32.82 9.72
N ALA A 116 7.36 -33.53 8.84
CA ALA A 116 7.96 -34.19 7.67
C ALA A 116 8.81 -35.41 8.05
N GLU A 117 8.13 -36.44 8.55
CA GLU A 117 8.48 -37.82 8.24
C GLU A 117 8.54 -37.95 6.71
N ARG A 118 9.73 -38.18 6.15
CA ARG A 118 9.92 -38.31 4.70
C ARG A 118 9.17 -39.56 4.23
N PRO A 119 8.16 -39.47 3.34
CA PRO A 119 7.72 -40.66 2.63
C PRO A 119 8.83 -41.00 1.63
N HIS A 120 9.38 -42.21 1.75
CA HIS A 120 10.25 -42.79 0.74
C HIS A 120 9.64 -42.64 -0.66
N PRO A 121 10.43 -42.32 -1.70
CA PRO A 121 9.93 -42.40 -3.06
C PRO A 121 9.62 -43.87 -3.36
N TYR A 122 8.33 -44.21 -3.47
CA TYR A 122 7.92 -45.48 -4.06
C TYR A 122 8.46 -45.52 -5.50
N ARG A 123 9.53 -46.30 -5.67
CA ARG A 123 10.10 -46.62 -6.97
C ARG A 123 9.17 -47.63 -7.63
N ILE A 124 8.18 -47.15 -8.38
CA ILE A 124 7.37 -48.02 -9.23
C ILE A 124 8.30 -48.55 -10.32
N THR A 125 8.61 -49.83 -10.25
CA THR A 125 9.35 -50.54 -11.29
C THR A 125 8.36 -51.05 -12.35
N LEU A 126 8.71 -50.94 -13.63
CA LEU A 126 7.93 -51.45 -14.77
C LEU A 126 7.66 -52.98 -14.74
N ARG A 127 8.16 -53.68 -13.72
CA ARG A 127 7.87 -55.09 -13.46
C ARG A 127 6.50 -55.32 -12.82
N ASP A 128 5.87 -54.26 -12.29
CA ASP A 128 4.55 -54.33 -11.63
C ASP A 128 3.39 -54.00 -12.60
N LEU A 129 3.70 -53.78 -13.88
CA LEU A 129 2.72 -53.44 -14.93
C LEU A 129 2.58 -54.52 -16.01
N PHE A 130 3.23 -55.68 -15.86
CA PHE A 130 3.08 -56.84 -16.76
C PHE A 130 3.14 -58.16 -16.00
#